data_AF-A0A9W9CII6-F1
#
_entry.id   AF-A0A9W9CII6-F1
#
_cell.length_a   1.000
_cell.length_b   1.000
_cell.length_c   1.000
_cell.angle_alpha   90.00
_cell.angle_beta   90.00
_cell.angle_gamma   90.00
#
_symmetry.space_group_name_H-M   'P 1'
#
loop_
_entity.id
_entity.type
_entity.pdbx_description
1 polymer ?
#
loop_
_entity_poly.entity_id
_entity_poly.type
_entity_poly.pdbx_seq_one_letter_code
_entity_poly.pdbx_strand_id
1 'polypeptide(L)'
;MVDLKPEKPKQWILNAFTMSTPGHLASGNRTAQYTDIEYWVDLAKTLEEGKFHGLFIADVLGHYGVYHGAGNIDAGLPGAAQFPISDPLYVSW
;
A
#
# COMPACT_ATOMS: atom_id res chain seq x y z
N MET A 1 14.15 32.11 38.18
CA MET A 1 14.27 31.48 36.85
C MET A 1 13.31 30.31 36.83
N VAL A 2 12.40 30.23 35.84
CA VAL A 2 11.46 29.10 35.73
C VAL A 2 12.17 27.99 34.97
N ASP A 3 12.31 26.84 35.63
CA ASP A 3 12.94 25.65 35.07
C ASP A 3 11.92 24.95 34.16
N LEU A 4 12.00 25.20 32.84
CA LEU A 4 11.13 24.52 31.86
C LEU A 4 11.71 23.12 31.61
N LYS A 5 11.00 22.10 32.09
CA LYS A 5 11.33 20.70 31.73
C LYS A 5 11.24 20.54 30.21
N PRO A 6 12.26 19.98 29.54
CA PRO A 6 12.18 19.73 28.11
C PRO A 6 11.03 18.78 27.82
N GLU A 7 10.18 19.15 26.86
CA GLU A 7 9.05 18.33 26.45
C GLU A 7 9.56 17.04 25.79
N LYS A 8 8.95 15.90 26.13
CA LYS A 8 9.34 14.62 25.53
C LYS A 8 9.11 14.67 24.01
N PRO A 9 10.06 14.23 23.17
CA PRO A 9 9.89 14.26 21.73
C PRO A 9 8.69 13.40 21.31
N LYS A 10 7.83 13.96 20.46
CA LYS A 10 6.67 13.26 19.90
C LYS A 10 7.14 12.06 19.08
N GLN A 11 6.44 10.95 19.25
CA GLN A 11 6.72 9.73 18.48
C GLN A 11 6.11 9.85 17.09
N TRP A 12 6.82 9.37 16.07
CA TRP A 12 6.32 9.30 14.70
C TRP A 12 5.38 8.11 14.55
N ILE A 13 4.25 8.34 13.89
CA ILE A 13 3.36 7.26 13.44
C ILE A 13 3.85 6.83 12.06
N LEU A 14 4.20 5.56 11.93
CA LEU A 14 4.65 4.93 10.69
C LEU A 14 3.65 3.88 10.26
N ASN A 15 3.01 4.12 9.12
CA ASN A 15 2.13 3.15 8.47
C ASN A 15 2.75 2.68 7.16
N ALA A 16 2.63 1.39 6.86
CA ALA A 16 2.96 0.87 5.55
C ALA A 16 1.80 1.16 4.59
N PHE A 17 2.12 1.63 3.39
CA PHE A 17 1.11 1.96 2.39
C PHE A 17 1.18 0.98 1.22
N THR A 18 0.10 0.23 1.01
CA THR A 18 0.02 -0.82 -0.01
C THR A 18 -1.35 -0.79 -0.71
N MET A 19 -1.52 -1.68 -1.68
CA MET A 19 -2.75 -1.86 -2.45
C MET A 19 -2.79 -3.31 -2.96
N SER A 20 -3.98 -3.90 -3.05
CA SER A 20 -4.15 -5.30 -3.47
C SER A 20 -4.05 -5.44 -5.00
N THR A 21 -2.89 -5.11 -5.53
CA THR A 21 -2.60 -5.01 -6.96
C THR A 21 -1.11 -5.31 -7.23
N PRO A 22 -0.74 -5.77 -8.43
CA PRO A 22 0.67 -5.98 -8.78
C PRO A 22 1.51 -4.69 -8.80
N GLY A 23 0.90 -3.54 -9.15
CA GLY A 23 1.60 -2.25 -9.28
C GLY A 23 0.86 -1.11 -8.59
N HIS A 24 1.36 -0.64 -7.45
CA HIS A 24 0.74 0.47 -6.70
C HIS A 24 1.33 1.84 -7.08
N LEU A 25 2.48 2.21 -6.48
CA LEU A 25 3.24 3.43 -6.79
C LEU A 25 4.54 3.09 -7.52
N ALA A 26 5.23 2.07 -7.02
CA ALA A 26 6.35 1.41 -7.67
C ALA A 26 6.17 -0.10 -7.52
N SER A 27 6.56 -0.87 -8.52
CA SER A 27 6.47 -2.33 -8.45
C SER A 27 7.46 -2.86 -7.42
N GLY A 28 6.97 -3.61 -6.44
CA GLY A 28 7.79 -4.29 -5.44
C GLY A 28 8.16 -5.71 -5.86
N ASN A 29 9.16 -6.31 -5.20
CA ASN A 29 9.70 -7.63 -5.55
C ASN A 29 8.65 -8.77 -5.41
N ARG A 30 7.62 -8.62 -4.56
CA ARG A 30 6.59 -9.65 -4.33
C ARG A 30 5.15 -9.20 -4.63
N THR A 31 4.92 -7.98 -5.10
CA THR A 31 3.55 -7.44 -5.24
C THR A 31 2.70 -8.20 -6.25
N ALA A 32 3.29 -8.92 -7.20
CA ALA A 32 2.57 -9.84 -8.08
C ALA A 32 1.85 -10.99 -7.34
N GLN A 33 2.23 -11.29 -6.09
CA GLN A 33 1.62 -12.31 -5.23
C GLN A 33 0.42 -11.77 -4.42
N TYR A 34 -0.11 -10.58 -4.76
CA TYR A 34 -1.19 -9.93 -4.01
C TYR A 34 -2.48 -10.76 -3.82
N THR A 35 -2.67 -11.82 -4.60
CA THR A 35 -3.81 -12.75 -4.46
C THR A 35 -3.54 -13.92 -3.52
N ASP A 36 -2.31 -14.10 -3.06
CA ASP A 36 -1.91 -15.12 -2.11
C ASP A 36 -2.05 -14.58 -0.68
N ILE A 37 -2.74 -15.32 0.20
CA ILE A 37 -2.88 -14.92 1.59
C ILE A 37 -1.54 -14.96 2.35
N GLU A 38 -0.64 -15.87 2.00
CA GLU A 38 0.65 -15.97 2.68
C GLU A 38 1.51 -14.72 2.44
N TYR A 39 1.36 -14.06 1.29
CA TYR A 39 2.00 -12.76 1.03
C TYR A 39 1.57 -11.70 2.05
N TRP A 40 0.28 -11.62 2.38
CA TRP A 40 -0.25 -10.64 3.34
C TRP A 40 0.12 -10.98 4.77
N VAL A 41 0.11 -12.26 5.14
CA VAL A 41 0.54 -12.74 6.45
C VAL A 41 2.02 -12.44 6.68
N ASP A 42 2.87 -12.71 5.69
CA ASP A 42 4.30 -12.38 5.74
C ASP A 42 4.55 -10.87 5.87
N LEU A 43 3.78 -10.07 5.13
CA LEU A 43 3.85 -8.61 5.21
C LEU A 43 3.47 -8.13 6.61
N ALA A 44 2.37 -8.63 7.18
CA ALA A 44 1.93 -8.26 8.53
C ALA A 44 3.01 -8.58 9.58
N LYS A 45 3.59 -9.78 9.55
CA LYS A 45 4.70 -10.17 10.44
C LYS A 45 5.91 -9.24 10.30
N THR A 46 6.30 -8.92 9.06
CA THR A 46 7.43 -8.02 8.78
C THR A 46 7.18 -6.62 9.37
N LEU A 47 5.95 -6.12 9.27
CA LEU A 47 5.57 -4.80 9.80
C LEU A 47 5.50 -4.78 11.33
N GLU A 48 5.01 -5.84 11.96
CA GLU A 48 5.01 -6.02 13.42
C GLU A 48 6.42 -6.09 14.00
N GLU A 49 7.34 -6.81 13.33
CA GLU A 49 8.77 -6.84 13.66
C GLU A 49 9.39 -5.45 13.55
N GLY A 50 9.06 -4.72 12.48
CA GLY A 50 9.49 -3.34 12.21
C GLY A 50 8.83 -2.25 13.04
N LYS A 51 7.91 -2.59 13.96
CA LYS A 51 7.16 -1.65 14.82
C LYS A 51 6.37 -0.59 14.05
N PHE A 52 5.84 -0.97 12.88
CA PHE A 52 4.85 -0.16 12.19
C PHE A 52 3.55 -0.11 13.00
N HIS A 53 2.87 1.02 12.91
CA HIS A 53 1.63 1.29 13.63
C HIS A 53 0.42 0.70 12.92
N GLY A 54 0.51 0.51 11.60
CA GLY A 54 -0.56 -0.04 10.81
C GLY A 54 -0.17 -0.29 9.36
N LEU A 55 -1.06 -1.02 8.70
CA LEU A 55 -1.07 -1.25 7.27
C LEU A 55 -2.25 -0.47 6.68
N PHE A 56 -1.96 0.46 5.78
CA PHE A 56 -2.96 1.21 5.03
C PHE A 56 -3.07 0.61 3.63
N ILE A 57 -4.26 0.13 3.28
CA ILE A 57 -4.53 -0.54 2.00
C ILE A 57 -5.40 0.37 1.13
N ALA A 58 -4.86 0.82 0.00
CA ALA A 58 -5.57 1.64 -0.98
C ALA A 58 -6.53 0.79 -1.84
N ASP A 59 -7.45 1.45 -2.53
CA ASP A 59 -8.36 0.83 -3.49
C ASP A 59 -8.78 1.80 -4.60
N VAL A 60 -9.17 1.25 -5.76
CA VAL A 60 -9.79 1.95 -6.89
C VAL A 60 -10.85 1.07 -7.54
N LEU A 61 -11.92 1.68 -8.05
CA LEU A 61 -13.00 0.97 -8.74
C LEU A 61 -12.83 0.89 -10.27
N GLY A 62 -11.73 1.41 -10.81
CA GLY A 62 -11.49 1.48 -12.25
C GLY A 62 -10.02 1.72 -12.59
N HIS A 63 -9.68 1.49 -13.85
CA HIS A 63 -8.33 1.66 -14.36
C HIS A 63 -8.01 3.12 -14.70
N TYR A 64 -6.72 3.45 -14.83
CA TYR A 64 -6.29 4.70 -15.43
C TYR A 64 -6.63 4.71 -16.94
N GLY A 65 -7.47 5.66 -17.36
CA GLY A 65 -8.08 5.65 -18.71
C GLY A 65 -8.14 7.02 -19.40
N VAL A 66 -7.37 8.02 -18.96
CA VAL A 66 -7.47 9.41 -19.48
C VAL A 66 -6.38 9.72 -20.52
N TYR A 67 -5.21 9.11 -20.38
CA TYR A 67 -4.05 9.41 -21.21
C TYR A 67 -4.21 8.81 -22.61
N HIS A 68 -3.96 9.61 -23.66
CA HIS A 68 -4.19 9.24 -25.08
C HIS A 68 -5.63 8.84 -25.43
N GLY A 69 -6.62 9.43 -24.77
CA GLY A 69 -8.04 9.29 -25.10
C GLY A 69 -8.86 8.67 -23.97
N ALA A 70 -10.14 9.02 -23.91
CA ALA A 70 -11.05 8.51 -22.88
C ALA A 70 -11.23 6.99 -23.01
N GLY A 71 -10.98 6.28 -21.91
CA GLY A 71 -11.03 4.82 -21.84
C GLY A 71 -9.74 4.12 -22.28
N ASN A 72 -8.67 4.83 -22.65
CA ASN A 72 -7.43 4.20 -23.09
C ASN A 72 -6.64 3.64 -21.90
N ILE A 73 -6.53 2.31 -21.83
CA ILE A 73 -5.86 1.58 -20.76
C ILE A 73 -4.41 1.22 -21.09
N ASP A 74 -4.01 1.32 -22.36
CA ASP A 74 -2.80 0.71 -22.90
C ASP A 74 -1.53 1.25 -22.23
N ALA A 75 -1.56 2.51 -21.78
CA ALA A 75 -0.44 3.11 -21.08
C ALA A 75 -0.22 2.56 -19.67
N GLY A 76 -1.28 2.11 -18.98
CA GLY A 76 -1.21 1.62 -17.61
C GLY A 76 -0.91 0.12 -17.51
N LEU A 77 -1.29 -0.65 -18.54
CA LEU A 77 -1.16 -2.12 -18.53
C LEU A 77 0.28 -2.64 -18.36
N PRO A 78 1.32 -2.09 -19.03
CA PRO A 78 2.68 -2.62 -18.90
C PRO A 78 3.23 -2.55 -17.47
N GLY A 79 2.79 -1.55 -16.70
CA GLY A 79 3.16 -1.38 -15.30
C GLY A 79 2.20 -2.04 -14.31
N ALA A 80 1.13 -2.68 -14.80
CA ALA A 80 -0.01 -3.13 -13.99
C ALA A 80 -0.47 -2.03 -13.02
N ALA A 81 -0.59 -0.80 -13.54
CA ALA A 81 -0.82 0.40 -12.74
C ALA A 81 -2.20 0.35 -12.08
N GLN A 82 -2.22 -0.06 -10.82
CA GLN A 82 -3.38 -0.23 -9.94
C GLN A 82 -4.47 -1.15 -10.50
N PHE A 83 -4.12 -1.94 -11.51
CA PHE A 83 -5.01 -2.84 -12.20
C PHE A 83 -4.23 -4.06 -12.74
N PRO A 84 -4.70 -5.29 -12.53
CA PRO A 84 -5.91 -5.69 -11.79
C PRO A 84 -5.81 -5.40 -10.28
N ILE A 85 -6.96 -5.33 -9.61
CA ILE A 85 -7.07 -5.15 -8.15
C ILE A 85 -8.11 -6.12 -7.57
N SER A 86 -7.84 -6.64 -6.37
CA SER A 86 -8.81 -7.37 -5.54
C SER A 86 -9.38 -6.47 -4.45
N ASP A 87 -10.60 -6.76 -3.99
CA ASP A 87 -11.19 -6.05 -2.84
C ASP A 87 -10.28 -6.17 -1.61
N PRO A 88 -9.87 -5.05 -0.98
CA PRO A 88 -8.95 -5.05 0.16
C PRO A 88 -9.51 -5.72 1.42
N LEU A 89 -10.83 -5.90 1.53
CA LEU A 89 -11.43 -6.66 2.64
C LEU A 89 -11.09 -8.15 2.56
N TYR A 90 -10.70 -8.66 1.39
CA TYR A 90 -10.20 -10.03 1.24
C TYR A 90 -8.76 -10.22 1.73
N VAL A 91 -8.14 -9.25 2.40
CA VAL A 91 -6.75 -9.41 2.88
C VAL A 91 -6.54 -8.88 4.29
N SER A 92 -7.62 -8.46 4.97
CA SER A 92 -7.59 -7.75 6.24
C SER A 92 -8.11 -8.55 7.43
N TRP A 93 -8.13 -9.88 7.35
CA TRP A 93 -8.73 -10.77 8.36
C TRP A 93 -7.78 -11.18 9.48
#